data_AF-A0A6G6FQD3-F1
#
_entry.id   AF-A0A6G6FQD3-F1
#
_cell.length_a   1.000
_cell.length_b   1.000
_cell.length_c   1.000
_cell.angle_alpha   90.00
_cell.angle_beta   90.00
_cell.angle_gamma   90.00
#
_symmetry.space_group_name_H-M   'P 1'
#
loop_
_entity.id
_entity.type
_entity.pdbx_description
1 polymer ?
#
loop_
_entity_poly.entity_id
_entity_poly.type
_entity_poly.pdbx_seq_one_letter_code
_entity_poly.pdbx_strand_id
1 'polypeptide(L)'
;MPFAALPGPQPLGTSRTPYSRSPLAAKLEEHRATDFYALLSVSPSATSADIKTAYHRALLASHPDKRDPAGSNPTDIGLLKQAFNTLYTPYLRKHYDALRTASRKSSGPRPAQVISLEEFEETEDTSETSFWVYSCRCGGQYVVTEETLDAGQHLVGCASCSEVVWVGYELVEDADADALQAR
;
A
#
# COMPACT_ATOMS: atom_id res chain seq x y z
N MET A 1 38.30 -5.23 -60.05
CA MET A 1 37.14 -4.36 -59.78
C MET A 1 36.62 -4.67 -58.38
N PRO A 2 36.88 -3.83 -57.36
CA PRO A 2 36.36 -4.07 -56.01
C PRO A 2 34.89 -3.63 -55.90
N PHE A 3 34.06 -4.51 -55.34
CA PHE A 3 32.65 -4.28 -55.02
C PHE A 3 32.54 -3.25 -53.88
N ALA A 4 31.93 -2.10 -54.16
CA ALA A 4 31.59 -1.11 -53.16
C ALA A 4 30.39 -1.64 -52.32
N ALA A 5 30.63 -1.84 -51.02
CA ALA A 5 29.59 -2.19 -50.06
C ALA A 5 28.70 -0.96 -49.80
N LEU A 6 27.38 -1.11 -50.01
CA LEU A 6 26.38 -0.10 -49.66
C LEU A 6 26.09 -0.18 -48.15
N PRO A 7 25.97 0.96 -47.45
CA PRO A 7 25.61 0.97 -46.03
C PRO A 7 24.14 0.58 -45.83
N GLY A 8 23.89 -0.33 -44.89
CA GLY A 8 22.55 -0.77 -44.50
C GLY A 8 21.73 0.35 -43.84
N PRO A 9 20.38 0.29 -43.92
CA PRO A 9 19.52 1.28 -43.28
C PRO A 9 19.55 1.11 -41.76
N GLN A 10 19.86 2.22 -41.09
CA GLN A 10 19.88 2.38 -39.63
C GLN A 10 18.49 2.07 -39.03
N PRO A 11 18.38 1.44 -37.84
CA PRO A 11 17.09 1.25 -37.19
C PRO A 11 16.52 2.60 -36.71
N LEU A 12 15.23 2.80 -36.97
CA LEU A 12 14.45 3.94 -36.49
C LEU A 12 14.52 4.01 -34.98
N GLY A 13 15.10 5.10 -34.47
CA GLY A 13 15.14 5.41 -33.05
C GLY A 13 13.74 5.45 -32.46
N THR A 14 13.39 4.44 -31.67
CA THR A 14 12.21 4.52 -30.81
C THR A 14 12.55 5.50 -29.70
N SER A 15 12.01 6.72 -29.79
CA SER A 15 12.05 7.69 -28.72
C SER A 15 11.21 7.19 -27.54
N ARG A 16 11.75 6.26 -26.75
CA ARG A 16 11.32 6.02 -25.38
C ARG A 16 12.04 7.04 -24.52
N THR A 17 11.51 8.25 -24.42
CA THR A 17 11.86 9.15 -23.33
C THR A 17 11.19 8.60 -22.05
N PRO A 18 11.95 8.16 -21.02
CA PRO A 18 11.37 7.71 -19.76
C PRO A 18 10.90 8.87 -18.84
N TYR A 19 10.92 10.12 -19.32
CA TYR A 19 10.62 11.30 -18.51
C TYR A 19 9.48 12.13 -19.11
N SER A 20 8.26 11.79 -18.69
CA SER A 20 7.16 12.76 -18.59
C SER A 20 6.04 12.15 -17.74
N ARG A 21 6.36 11.76 -16.50
CA ARG A 21 5.31 11.74 -15.48
C ARG A 21 4.97 13.20 -15.23
N SER A 22 3.84 13.67 -15.77
CA SER A 22 3.38 15.05 -15.56
C SER A 22 3.41 15.37 -14.07
N PRO A 23 3.89 16.55 -13.65
CA PRO A 23 4.03 16.91 -12.22
C PRO A 23 2.71 16.79 -11.44
N LEU A 24 1.57 16.89 -12.13
CA LEU A 24 0.25 16.63 -11.55
C LEU A 24 0.00 15.16 -11.14
N ALA A 25 0.56 14.20 -11.87
CA ALA A 25 0.39 12.77 -11.57
C ALA A 25 1.15 12.38 -10.30
N ALA A 26 2.40 12.85 -10.17
CA ALA A 26 3.21 12.65 -8.97
C ALA A 26 2.54 13.27 -7.72
N LYS A 27 1.99 14.48 -7.87
CA LYS A 27 1.25 15.14 -6.79
C LYS A 27 -0.04 14.42 -6.40
N LEU A 28 -0.63 13.65 -7.30
CA LEU A 28 -1.82 12.84 -7.01
C LEU A 28 -1.47 11.51 -6.31
N GLU A 29 -0.30 10.95 -6.61
CA GLU A 29 0.23 9.76 -5.94
C GLU A 29 0.59 10.02 -4.47
N GLU A 30 1.13 11.19 -4.15
CA GLU A 30 1.51 11.59 -2.77
C GLU A 30 0.29 11.59 -1.82
N HIS A 31 -0.89 11.94 -2.32
CA HIS A 31 -2.11 12.02 -1.54
C HIS A 31 -3.05 10.83 -1.77
N ARG A 32 -2.54 9.68 -2.22
CA ARG A 32 -3.31 8.42 -2.33
C ARG A 32 -4.00 8.01 -1.03
N ALA A 33 -3.43 8.42 0.11
CA ALA A 33 -3.93 8.12 1.45
C ALA A 33 -4.98 9.13 1.95
N THR A 34 -5.12 10.29 1.30
CA THR A 34 -6.11 11.31 1.68
C THR A 34 -7.41 11.09 0.93
N ASP A 35 -8.53 10.97 1.67
CA ASP A 35 -9.86 10.79 1.08
C ASP A 35 -10.47 12.16 0.70
N PHE A 36 -10.26 12.62 -0.54
CA PHE A 36 -10.72 13.92 -1.03
C PHE A 36 -12.25 14.05 -1.03
N TYR A 37 -12.96 12.94 -1.20
CA TYR A 37 -14.42 12.91 -1.09
C TYR A 37 -14.89 13.21 0.34
N ALA A 38 -14.22 12.64 1.34
CA ALA A 38 -14.51 12.92 2.74
C ALA A 38 -14.15 14.37 3.12
N LEU A 39 -13.01 14.87 2.62
CA LEU A 39 -12.58 16.25 2.84
C LEU A 39 -13.61 17.27 2.36
N LEU A 40 -14.23 17.02 1.20
CA LEU A 40 -15.30 17.85 0.64
C LEU A 40 -16.70 17.45 1.16
N SER A 41 -16.81 16.43 2.00
CA SER A 41 -18.09 15.90 2.50
C SER A 41 -19.07 15.55 1.37
N VAL A 42 -18.56 14.92 0.31
CA VAL A 42 -19.34 14.50 -0.87
C VAL A 42 -19.18 13.01 -1.15
N SER A 43 -20.21 12.43 -1.77
CA SER A 43 -20.18 11.04 -2.21
C SER A 43 -19.28 10.83 -3.45
N PRO A 44 -18.66 9.64 -3.64
CA PRO A 44 -17.98 9.28 -4.88
C PRO A 44 -18.85 9.36 -6.14
N SER A 45 -20.18 9.34 -6.00
CA SER A 45 -21.14 9.50 -7.11
C SER A 45 -21.58 10.96 -7.32
N ALA A 46 -21.03 11.92 -6.56
CA ALA A 46 -21.42 13.32 -6.64
C ALA A 46 -21.11 13.94 -8.01
N THR A 47 -22.00 14.83 -8.46
CA THR A 47 -21.83 15.56 -9.72
C THR A 47 -20.80 16.68 -9.57
N SER A 48 -20.32 17.24 -10.69
CA SER A 48 -19.41 18.40 -10.66
C SER A 48 -20.04 19.63 -10.02
N ALA A 49 -21.37 19.80 -10.14
CA ALA A 49 -22.11 20.86 -9.48
C ALA A 49 -22.11 20.69 -7.95
N ASP A 50 -22.32 19.46 -7.46
CA ASP A 50 -22.27 19.13 -6.03
C ASP A 50 -20.87 19.34 -5.45
N ILE A 51 -19.83 18.95 -6.20
CA ILE A 51 -18.43 19.16 -5.81
C ILE A 51 -18.13 20.66 -5.68
N LYS A 52 -18.64 21.49 -6.60
CA LYS A 52 -18.46 22.95 -6.57
C LYS A 52 -19.17 23.58 -5.38
N THR A 53 -20.41 23.20 -5.10
CA THR A 53 -21.15 23.73 -3.94
C THR A 53 -20.54 23.28 -2.62
N ALA A 54 -20.08 22.03 -2.53
CA ALA A 54 -19.36 21.50 -1.38
C ALA A 54 -18.05 22.23 -1.11
N TYR A 55 -17.24 22.46 -2.15
CA TYR A 55 -16.01 23.25 -2.05
C TYR A 55 -16.27 24.65 -1.52
N HIS A 56 -17.30 25.33 -2.02
CA HIS A 56 -17.65 26.68 -1.58
C HIS A 56 -18.09 26.70 -0.10
N ARG A 57 -18.85 25.69 0.34
CA ARG A 57 -19.25 25.53 1.75
C ARG A 57 -18.06 25.29 2.67
N ALA A 58 -17.14 24.40 2.26
CA ALA A 58 -15.95 24.08 3.03
C ALA A 58 -14.96 25.27 3.12
N LEU A 59 -14.87 26.10 2.09
CA LEU A 59 -14.11 27.36 2.15
C LEU A 59 -14.71 28.35 3.15
N LEU A 60 -16.03 28.50 3.16
CA LEU A 60 -16.71 29.41 4.10
C LEU A 60 -16.60 28.92 5.54
N ALA A 61 -16.60 27.61 5.76
CA ALA A 61 -16.40 27.01 7.09
C ALA A 61 -14.96 27.13 7.60
N SER A 62 -13.96 27.20 6.70
CA SER A 62 -12.54 27.33 7.07
C SER A 62 -12.10 28.78 7.30
N HIS A 63 -13.00 29.76 7.12
CA HIS A 63 -12.72 31.18 7.34
C HIS A 63 -12.33 31.46 8.81
N PRO A 64 -11.23 32.20 9.07
CA PRO A 64 -10.71 32.42 10.43
C PRO A 64 -11.71 33.11 11.36
N ASP A 65 -12.64 33.90 10.83
CA ASP A 65 -13.70 34.60 11.58
C ASP A 65 -14.76 33.66 12.18
N LYS A 66 -14.88 32.43 11.68
CA LYS A 66 -15.81 31.40 12.19
C LYS A 66 -15.11 30.26 12.94
N ARG A 67 -13.81 30.41 13.22
CA ARG A 67 -13.07 29.40 13.97
C ARG A 67 -13.46 29.47 15.43
N ASP A 68 -14.26 28.51 15.85
CA ASP A 68 -14.50 28.25 17.25
C ASP A 68 -13.17 27.83 17.91
N PRO A 69 -12.71 28.50 18.98
CA PRO A 69 -11.43 28.21 19.61
C PRO A 69 -11.38 26.82 20.27
N ALA A 70 -12.51 26.09 20.36
CA ALA A 70 -12.64 24.88 21.15
C ALA A 70 -12.81 23.56 20.38
N GLY A 71 -12.92 23.52 19.03
CA GLY A 71 -13.31 22.21 18.45
C GLY A 71 -13.39 21.95 16.95
N SER A 72 -12.70 22.67 16.07
CA SER A 72 -12.64 22.24 14.65
C SER A 72 -11.21 22.01 14.21
N ASN A 73 -10.92 20.78 13.79
CA ASN A 73 -9.72 20.44 13.03
C ASN A 73 -9.58 21.48 11.91
N PRO A 74 -8.49 22.26 11.85
CA PRO A 74 -8.30 23.24 10.79
C PRO A 74 -8.19 22.48 9.47
N THR A 75 -9.28 22.45 8.69
CA THR A 75 -9.23 21.92 7.33
C THR A 75 -8.26 22.78 6.54
N ASP A 76 -7.14 22.19 6.11
CA ASP A 76 -6.13 22.90 5.34
C ASP A 76 -6.73 23.38 4.01
N ILE A 77 -6.70 24.70 3.81
CA ILE A 77 -7.29 25.34 2.62
C ILE A 77 -6.56 24.90 1.35
N GLY A 78 -5.27 24.57 1.45
CA GLY A 78 -4.47 24.02 0.35
C GLY A 78 -4.96 22.63 -0.06
N LEU A 79 -5.20 21.75 0.91
CA LEU A 79 -5.80 20.43 0.66
C LEU A 79 -7.19 20.55 0.06
N LEU A 80 -7.99 21.51 0.51
CA LEU A 80 -9.35 21.73 -0.01
C LEU A 80 -9.33 22.18 -1.49
N LYS A 81 -8.45 23.11 -1.84
CA LYS A 81 -8.21 23.54 -3.23
C LYS A 81 -7.77 22.37 -4.11
N GLN A 82 -6.88 21.54 -3.58
CA GLN A 82 -6.35 20.38 -4.29
C GLN A 82 -7.41 19.29 -4.50
N ALA A 83 -8.22 19.00 -3.48
CA ALA A 83 -9.35 18.08 -3.57
C ALA A 83 -10.34 18.56 -4.63
N PHE A 84 -10.68 19.84 -4.62
CA PHE A 84 -11.56 20.42 -5.65
C PHE A 84 -10.96 20.29 -7.05
N ASN A 85 -9.70 20.67 -7.27
CA ASN A 85 -9.07 20.58 -8.59
C ASN A 85 -9.04 19.14 -9.12
N THR A 86 -8.73 18.18 -8.25
CA THR A 86 -8.70 16.75 -8.56
C THR A 86 -10.09 16.21 -8.91
N LEU A 87 -11.10 16.47 -8.08
CA LEU A 87 -12.44 15.90 -8.27
C LEU A 87 -13.27 16.63 -9.33
N TYR A 88 -13.01 17.92 -9.56
CA TYR A 88 -13.71 18.72 -10.56
C TYR A 88 -13.26 18.39 -11.98
N THR A 89 -11.99 18.03 -12.18
CA THR A 89 -11.45 17.67 -13.49
C THR A 89 -11.68 16.18 -13.78
N PRO A 90 -12.44 15.80 -14.83
CA PRO A 90 -12.86 14.41 -15.05
C PRO A 90 -11.68 13.45 -15.24
N TYR A 91 -10.63 13.89 -15.93
CA TYR A 91 -9.41 13.10 -16.12
C TYR A 91 -8.67 12.82 -14.81
N LEU A 92 -8.51 13.85 -13.96
CA LEU A 92 -7.85 13.70 -12.65
C LEU A 92 -8.68 12.87 -11.69
N ARG A 93 -10.00 13.06 -11.67
CA ARG A 93 -10.93 12.24 -10.88
C ARG A 93 -10.80 10.76 -11.25
N LYS A 94 -10.79 10.44 -12.55
CA LYS A 94 -10.60 9.05 -13.01
C LYS A 94 -9.27 8.47 -12.53
N HIS A 95 -8.18 9.24 -12.61
CA HIS A 95 -6.87 8.77 -12.15
C HIS A 95 -6.83 8.58 -10.62
N TYR A 96 -7.42 9.52 -9.87
CA TYR A 96 -7.55 9.45 -8.42
C TYR A 96 -8.38 8.23 -7.99
N ASP A 97 -9.53 8.01 -8.62
CA ASP A 97 -10.40 6.86 -8.35
C ASP A 97 -9.69 5.53 -8.64
N ALA A 98 -8.86 5.47 -9.69
CA ALA A 98 -8.04 4.31 -10.00
C ALA A 98 -6.98 4.06 -8.91
N LEU A 99 -6.24 5.08 -8.48
CA LEU A 99 -5.24 4.99 -7.41
C LEU A 99 -5.88 4.59 -6.07
N ARG A 100 -7.04 5.16 -5.74
CA ARG A 100 -7.81 4.85 -4.53
C ARG A 100 -8.33 3.40 -4.54
N THR A 101 -8.72 2.90 -5.70
CA THR A 101 -9.17 1.51 -5.86
C THR A 101 -7.99 0.54 -5.78
N ALA A 102 -6.86 0.87 -6.40
CA ALA A 102 -5.64 0.08 -6.30
C ALA A 102 -5.11 -0.01 -4.86
N SER A 103 -5.12 1.12 -4.12
CA SER A 103 -4.68 1.16 -2.72
C SER A 103 -5.58 0.35 -1.78
N ARG A 104 -6.90 0.30 -2.05
CA ARG A 104 -7.82 -0.57 -1.30
C ARG A 104 -7.67 -2.05 -1.64
N LYS A 105 -7.07 -2.38 -2.79
CA LYS A 105 -6.78 -3.75 -3.22
C LYS A 105 -5.37 -4.21 -2.82
N SER A 106 -4.48 -3.28 -2.44
CA SER A 106 -3.10 -3.59 -2.05
C SER A 106 -2.94 -3.90 -0.56
N SER A 107 -4.00 -3.81 0.24
CA SER A 107 -4.04 -4.51 1.52
C SER A 107 -4.12 -6.00 1.17
N GLY A 108 -3.03 -6.74 1.36
CA GLY A 108 -2.97 -8.18 1.12
C GLY A 108 -4.10 -8.93 1.87
N PRO A 109 -4.25 -10.24 1.64
CA PRO A 109 -5.33 -11.00 2.26
C PRO A 109 -5.30 -10.77 3.78
N ARG A 110 -6.43 -10.33 4.34
CA ARG A 110 -6.50 -10.07 5.78
C ARG A 110 -6.40 -11.41 6.51
N PRO A 111 -5.52 -11.55 7.52
CA PRO A 111 -5.43 -12.78 8.29
C PRO A 111 -6.76 -13.06 8.99
N ALA A 112 -7.23 -14.30 8.87
CA ALA A 112 -8.44 -14.76 9.55
C ALA A 112 -8.24 -14.81 11.07
N GLN A 113 -7.01 -15.09 11.49
CA GLN A 113 -6.59 -15.18 12.89
C GLN A 113 -5.11 -14.82 13.03
N VAL A 114 -4.72 -14.29 14.18
CA VAL A 114 -3.34 -14.19 14.64
C VAL A 114 -3.10 -15.35 15.60
N ILE A 115 -2.09 -16.16 15.33
CA ILE A 115 -1.76 -17.38 16.08
C ILE A 115 -0.30 -17.28 16.50
N SER A 116 0.00 -17.59 17.76
CA SER A 116 1.38 -17.62 18.25
C SER A 116 2.10 -18.85 17.67
N LEU A 117 3.38 -18.72 17.34
CA LEU A 117 4.20 -19.83 16.85
C LEU A 117 4.28 -20.97 17.88
N GLU A 118 4.18 -20.66 19.17
CA GLU A 118 4.14 -21.65 20.25
C GLU A 118 2.87 -22.55 20.21
N GLU A 119 1.80 -22.09 19.55
CA GLU A 119 0.59 -22.88 19.36
C GLU A 119 0.71 -23.87 18.19
N PHE A 120 1.78 -23.77 17.40
CA PHE A 120 2.06 -24.72 16.32
C PHE A 120 2.77 -25.95 16.87
N GLU A 121 2.48 -27.10 16.27
CA GLU A 121 3.18 -28.34 16.56
C GLU A 121 4.52 -28.32 15.81
N GLU A 122 5.62 -28.20 16.55
CA GLU A 122 6.97 -28.33 16.02
C GLU A 122 7.23 -29.79 15.60
N THR A 123 7.72 -29.96 14.39
CA THR A 123 8.12 -31.25 13.86
C THR A 123 9.50 -31.11 13.23
N GLU A 124 10.35 -32.09 13.50
CA GLU A 124 11.69 -32.19 12.97
C GLU A 124 11.69 -33.21 11.82
N ASP A 125 12.19 -32.84 10.64
CA ASP A 125 12.39 -33.83 9.56
C ASP A 125 13.73 -34.53 9.79
N THR A 126 13.91 -35.67 9.13
CA THR A 126 15.21 -36.33 8.95
C THR A 126 16.37 -35.44 8.47
N SER A 127 16.10 -34.21 8.01
CA SER A 127 17.05 -33.25 7.42
C SER A 127 17.36 -32.01 8.29
N GLU A 128 17.27 -32.11 9.62
CA GLU A 128 17.63 -31.04 10.59
C GLU A 128 16.90 -29.70 10.41
N THR A 129 15.81 -29.67 9.62
CA THR A 129 15.02 -28.46 9.37
C THR A 129 13.74 -28.53 10.20
N SER A 130 13.57 -27.58 11.12
CA SER A 130 12.35 -27.45 11.92
C SER A 130 11.21 -26.88 11.09
N PHE A 131 10.04 -27.52 11.17
CA PHE A 131 8.80 -27.01 10.60
C PHE A 131 7.68 -27.05 11.63
N TRP A 132 6.89 -25.99 11.66
CA TRP A 132 5.77 -25.80 12.57
C TRP A 132 4.47 -25.98 11.81
N VAL A 133 3.60 -26.84 12.34
CA VAL A 133 2.33 -27.21 11.70
C VAL A 133 1.14 -26.80 12.57
N TYR A 134 0.14 -26.18 11.97
CA TYR A 134 -1.13 -25.88 12.63
C TYR A 134 -2.33 -26.35 11.81
N SER A 135 -3.31 -26.94 12.48
CA SER A 135 -4.51 -27.47 11.81
C SER A 135 -5.45 -26.36 11.33
N CYS A 136 -5.88 -26.43 10.08
CA CYS A 136 -6.87 -25.52 9.54
C CYS A 136 -8.29 -26.07 9.77
N ARG A 137 -9.27 -25.18 9.95
CA ARG A 137 -10.70 -25.53 10.13
C ARG A 137 -11.31 -26.33 8.96
N CYS A 138 -10.68 -26.30 7.78
CA CYS A 138 -11.10 -27.09 6.62
C CYS A 138 -10.54 -28.52 6.61
N GLY A 139 -9.68 -28.89 7.58
CA GLY A 139 -8.95 -30.15 7.61
C GLY A 139 -7.59 -30.11 6.90
N GLY A 140 -7.22 -28.98 6.27
CA GLY A 140 -5.87 -28.72 5.78
C GLY A 140 -4.91 -28.31 6.89
N GLN A 141 -3.69 -27.88 6.52
CA GLN A 141 -2.65 -27.47 7.46
C GLN A 141 -2.01 -26.16 7.02
N TYR A 142 -1.61 -25.36 8.00
CA TYR A 142 -0.67 -24.25 7.87
C TYR A 142 0.71 -24.79 8.21
N VAL A 143 1.69 -24.55 7.35
CA VAL A 143 3.06 -25.02 7.53
C VAL A 143 3.98 -23.81 7.48
N VAL A 144 4.86 -23.71 8.47
CA VAL A 144 5.82 -22.63 8.66
C VAL A 144 7.19 -23.24 8.85
N THR A 145 8.21 -22.60 8.30
CA THR A 145 9.62 -23.02 8.42
C THR A 145 10.44 -21.89 8.98
N GLU A 146 11.63 -22.19 9.48
CA GLU A 146 12.52 -21.16 10.01
C GLU A 146 12.88 -20.13 8.93
N GLU A 147 13.19 -20.60 7.71
CA GLU A 147 13.48 -19.76 6.55
C GLU A 147 12.34 -18.77 6.23
N THR A 148 11.08 -19.19 6.37
CA THR A 148 9.93 -18.30 6.09
C THR A 148 9.75 -17.23 7.17
N LEU A 149 10.06 -17.55 8.43
CA LEU A 149 10.02 -16.58 9.53
C LEU A 149 11.17 -15.59 9.47
N ASP A 150 12.39 -16.05 9.15
CA ASP A 150 13.58 -15.20 8.96
C ASP A 150 13.41 -14.23 7.78
N ALA A 151 12.76 -14.68 6.70
CA ALA A 151 12.38 -13.82 5.57
C ALA A 151 11.28 -12.78 5.91
N GLY A 152 10.77 -12.77 7.16
CA GLY A 152 9.70 -11.87 7.61
C GLY A 152 8.32 -12.22 7.04
N GLN A 153 8.11 -13.47 6.60
CA GLN A 153 6.84 -13.91 6.02
C GLN A 153 5.91 -14.47 7.11
N HIS A 154 5.22 -13.56 7.81
CA HIS A 154 4.26 -13.91 8.85
C HIS A 154 2.88 -14.35 8.33
N LEU A 155 2.58 -14.11 7.05
CA LEU A 155 1.28 -14.41 6.48
C LEU A 155 1.31 -15.78 5.80
N VAL A 156 0.69 -16.77 6.44
CA VAL A 156 0.80 -18.18 6.06
C VAL A 156 -0.55 -18.67 5.55
N GLY A 157 -0.55 -19.24 4.35
CA GLY A 157 -1.76 -19.80 3.73
C GLY A 157 -1.94 -21.27 4.06
N CYS A 158 -3.20 -21.70 4.16
CA CYS A 158 -3.51 -23.12 4.27
C CYS A 158 -3.20 -23.86 2.95
N ALA A 159 -2.65 -25.07 3.03
CA ALA A 159 -2.35 -25.89 1.85
C ALA A 159 -3.60 -26.38 1.09
N SER A 160 -4.78 -26.36 1.73
CA SER A 160 -6.03 -26.97 1.20
C SER A 160 -7.18 -25.97 1.00
N CYS A 161 -7.01 -24.70 1.37
CA CYS A 161 -8.01 -23.66 1.13
C CYS A 161 -7.34 -22.29 0.88
N SER A 162 -8.14 -21.23 0.74
CA SER A 162 -7.64 -19.87 0.53
C SER A 162 -7.56 -19.03 1.81
N GLU A 163 -7.68 -19.66 2.98
CA GLU A 163 -7.57 -18.96 4.27
C GLU A 163 -6.10 -18.72 4.62
N VAL A 164 -5.82 -17.57 5.22
CA VAL A 164 -4.49 -17.17 5.66
C VAL A 164 -4.52 -16.77 7.14
N VAL A 165 -3.46 -17.08 7.86
CA VAL A 165 -3.25 -16.71 9.28
C VAL A 165 -2.00 -15.87 9.42
N TRP A 166 -1.93 -15.07 10.48
CA TRP A 166 -0.73 -14.35 10.86
C TRP A 166 -0.02 -15.10 11.97
N VAL A 167 1.26 -15.42 11.77
CA VAL A 167 2.08 -16.15 12.73
C VAL A 167 2.94 -15.16 13.51
N GLY A 168 2.65 -15.04 14.81
CA GLY A 168 3.44 -14.25 15.74
C GLY A 168 4.55 -15.09 16.33
N TYR A 169 5.79 -14.63 16.27
CA TYR A 169 6.91 -15.22 16.99
C TYR A 169 7.62 -14.13 17.80
N GLU A 170 8.17 -14.51 18.94
CA GLU A 170 9.04 -13.65 19.73
C GLU A 170 10.47 -13.91 19.26
N LEU A 171 11.16 -12.87 18.80
CA LEU A 171 12.60 -12.94 18.57
C LEU A 171 13.26 -13.02 19.94
N VAL A 172 13.77 -14.19 20.30
CA VAL A 172 14.71 -14.28 21.41
C VAL A 172 16.00 -13.66 20.88
N GLU A 173 16.37 -12.49 21.41
CA GLU A 173 17.66 -11.89 21.09
C GLU A 173 18.75 -12.89 21.48
N ASP A 174 19.46 -13.46 20.49
CA ASP A 174 20.67 -14.22 20.76
C ASP A 174 21.62 -13.32 21.55
N ALA A 175 21.79 -13.67 22.82
CA ALA A 175 22.72 -13.02 23.72
C ALA A 175 24.15 -13.37 23.31
N ASP A 176 24.61 -12.84 22.18
CA ASP A 176 26.02 -12.86 21.82
C ASP A 176 26.76 -11.68 22.44
N ALA A 177 27.46 -12.02 23.51
CA ALA A 177 28.82 -11.56 23.82
C ALA A 177 29.05 -10.07 24.13
N ASP A 178 28.83 -9.67 25.39
CA ASP A 178 29.80 -8.80 26.09
C ASP A 178 30.44 -9.59 27.25
N ALA A 179 31.29 -10.54 26.86
CA ALA A 179 32.39 -11.00 27.69
C ALA A 179 33.68 -10.33 27.17
N LEU A 180 33.72 -9.00 27.05
CA LEU A 180 34.98 -8.27 26.88
C LEU A 180 34.92 -6.77 27.24
N GLN A 181 34.78 -6.47 28.54
CA GLN A 181 35.52 -5.37 29.17
C GLN A 181 36.29 -5.97 30.36
N ALA A 182 37.44 -6.62 30.14
CA ALA A 182 38.75 -6.01 29.99
C ALA A 182 39.09 -4.99 31.10
N ARG A 183 39.75 -5.53 32.15
CA ARG A 183 40.69 -4.91 33.12
C ARG A 183 40.14 -4.23 34.36
#